data_AF-A0A962GUD3-F1
#
_entry.id   AF-A0A962GUD3-F1
#
_cell.length_a   1.000
_cell.length_b   1.000
_cell.length_c   1.000
_cell.angle_alpha   90.00
_cell.angle_beta   90.00
_cell.angle_gamma   90.00
#
_symmetry.space_group_name_H-M   'P 1'
#
loop_
_entity.id
_entity.type
_entity.pdbx_description
1 polymer ?
#
loop_
_entity_poly.entity_id
_entity_poly.type
_entity_poly.pdbx_seq_one_letter_code
_entity_poly.pdbx_strand_id
1 'polypeptide(L)'
;MILVRNKIFLFLTLLISNGFSKEPKQIHRCIMENGTISYQEQSCKKAKSNKKDNIKKSINSAPSYMSSIQYKSISEISSDNNSSQIIYETVKNYQISLKALLNWKIFKKVYDNKFLHIRFLDSDISLKIDFIYPDNKQFTEQELIELLQLSASRYVKGSREKAINLNIFNLSSGKAITTTLTNSKAIKDYKMVTKGIIFKSNWLIQFTLLSNYTNSNSYKFAMDSLLTNLTLRKL
;
A
#
# COMPACT_ATOMS: atom_id res chain seq x y z
N MET A 1 -43.12 34.69 -13.97
CA MET A 1 -42.34 33.89 -13.01
C MET A 1 -42.57 32.43 -13.34
N ILE A 2 -41.70 31.86 -14.19
CA ILE A 2 -41.93 30.60 -14.90
C ILE A 2 -41.26 29.46 -14.12
N LEU A 3 -42.08 28.48 -13.71
CA LEU A 3 -41.65 27.21 -13.14
C LEU A 3 -40.84 26.42 -14.17
N VAL A 4 -39.54 26.28 -13.96
CA VAL A 4 -38.71 25.26 -14.63
C VAL A 4 -37.91 24.50 -13.58
N ARG A 5 -38.52 23.48 -12.97
CA ARG A 5 -37.84 22.50 -12.11
C ARG A 5 -38.60 21.18 -12.20
N ASN A 6 -38.39 20.40 -13.27
CA ASN A 6 -38.81 18.99 -13.29
C ASN A 6 -38.28 18.15 -14.47
N LYS A 7 -36.98 18.23 -14.83
CA LYS A 7 -36.40 17.35 -15.86
C LYS A 7 -35.01 16.78 -15.58
N ILE A 8 -34.56 16.73 -14.32
CA ILE A 8 -33.24 16.16 -13.95
C ILE A 8 -33.36 14.84 -13.16
N PHE A 9 -34.58 14.32 -12.91
CA PHE A 9 -34.76 13.11 -12.11
C PHE A 9 -34.96 11.81 -12.89
N LEU A 10 -34.92 11.85 -14.23
CA LEU A 10 -35.30 10.70 -15.08
C LEU A 10 -34.12 9.98 -15.76
N PHE A 11 -32.87 10.33 -15.40
CA PHE A 11 -31.66 9.66 -15.90
C PHE A 11 -31.03 8.67 -14.88
N LEU A 12 -31.57 8.58 -13.66
CA LEU A 12 -30.97 7.78 -12.59
C LEU A 12 -31.50 6.33 -12.49
N THR A 13 -32.56 5.98 -13.22
CA THR A 13 -33.22 4.66 -13.10
C THR A 13 -32.84 3.64 -14.17
N LEU A 14 -32.03 4.02 -15.18
CA LEU A 14 -31.71 3.15 -16.31
C LEU A 14 -30.36 2.40 -16.20
N LEU A 15 -29.64 2.50 -15.08
CA LEU A 15 -28.34 1.83 -14.87
C LEU A 15 -28.36 0.67 -13.86
N ILE A 16 -29.53 0.29 -13.32
CA ILE A 16 -29.63 -0.78 -12.30
C ILE A 16 -29.97 -2.15 -12.93
N SER A 17 -30.27 -2.22 -14.24
CA SER A 17 -30.71 -3.45 -14.91
C SER A 17 -29.62 -4.11 -15.77
N ASN A 18 -28.41 -4.30 -15.22
CA ASN A 18 -27.48 -5.30 -15.76
C ASN A 18 -27.15 -6.31 -14.67
N GLY A 19 -27.68 -7.52 -14.84
CA GLY A 19 -27.58 -8.63 -13.91
C GLY A 19 -26.13 -8.99 -13.61
N PHE A 20 -25.72 -8.78 -12.38
CA PHE A 20 -24.53 -9.41 -11.83
C PHE A 20 -24.92 -10.79 -11.30
N SER A 21 -24.72 -11.82 -12.12
CA SER A 21 -24.48 -13.16 -11.59
C SER A 21 -23.18 -13.10 -10.78
N LYS A 22 -23.31 -12.97 -9.45
CA LYS A 22 -22.19 -13.08 -8.50
C LYS A 22 -22.12 -14.52 -8.04
N GLU A 23 -21.45 -15.37 -8.80
CA GLU A 23 -20.85 -16.55 -8.18
C GLU A 23 -19.85 -16.07 -7.11
N PRO A 24 -19.84 -16.67 -5.91
CA PRO A 24 -18.90 -16.31 -4.87
C PRO A 24 -17.49 -16.65 -5.36
N LYS A 25 -16.73 -15.63 -5.76
CA LYS A 25 -15.33 -15.79 -6.14
C LYS A 25 -14.54 -16.41 -4.99
N GLN A 26 -13.99 -17.60 -5.21
CA GLN A 26 -13.16 -18.28 -4.24
C GLN A 26 -11.82 -17.54 -4.12
N ILE A 27 -11.51 -17.05 -2.91
CA ILE A 27 -10.24 -16.37 -2.64
C ILE A 27 -9.32 -17.34 -1.91
N HIS A 28 -8.16 -17.62 -2.47
CA HIS A 28 -7.16 -18.50 -1.88
C HIS A 28 -6.14 -17.69 -1.08
N ARG A 29 -5.86 -18.14 0.16
CA ARG A 29 -4.77 -17.63 1.00
C ARG A 29 -3.48 -18.40 0.70
N CYS A 30 -2.47 -17.71 0.20
CA CYS A 30 -1.15 -18.27 -0.12
C CYS A 30 -0.10 -17.73 0.85
N ILE A 31 0.69 -18.62 1.45
CA ILE A 31 1.85 -18.27 2.27
C ILE A 31 3.10 -18.58 1.45
N MET A 32 3.94 -17.57 1.22
CA MET A 32 5.22 -17.71 0.52
C MET A 32 6.34 -18.13 1.49
N GLU A 33 7.47 -18.60 0.97
CA GLU A 33 8.61 -19.10 1.76
C GLU A 33 9.18 -18.04 2.72
N ASN A 34 9.09 -16.75 2.37
CA ASN A 34 9.51 -15.64 3.22
C ASN A 34 8.46 -15.19 4.25
N GLY A 35 7.38 -15.96 4.45
CA GLY A 35 6.28 -15.63 5.37
C GLY A 35 5.28 -14.60 4.85
N THR A 36 5.43 -14.10 3.61
CA THR A 36 4.46 -13.19 3.00
C THR A 36 3.14 -13.90 2.76
N ILE A 37 2.02 -13.27 3.16
CA ILE A 37 0.67 -13.77 2.90
C ILE A 37 0.08 -13.01 1.71
N SER A 38 -0.35 -13.74 0.68
CA SER A 38 -1.05 -13.22 -0.51
C SER A 38 -2.46 -13.80 -0.59
N TYR A 39 -3.42 -13.03 -1.10
CA TYR A 39 -4.77 -13.47 -1.39
C TYR A 39 -5.05 -13.27 -2.88
N GLN A 40 -5.42 -14.35 -3.57
CA GLN A 40 -5.59 -14.35 -5.03
C GLN A 40 -6.77 -15.21 -5.45
N GLU A 41 -7.41 -14.85 -6.58
CA GLU A 41 -8.52 -15.62 -7.18
C GLU A 41 -8.03 -16.96 -7.76
N GLN A 42 -6.78 -17.01 -8.22
CA GLN A 42 -6.17 -18.24 -8.72
C GLN A 42 -5.60 -19.06 -7.57
N SER A 43 -5.69 -20.39 -7.66
CA SER A 43 -5.04 -21.30 -6.70
C SER A 43 -3.54 -20.98 -6.56
N CYS A 44 -2.99 -21.16 -5.35
CA CYS A 44 -1.57 -20.91 -5.10
C CYS A 44 -0.74 -21.75 -6.07
N LYS A 45 0.05 -21.09 -6.94
CA LYS A 45 1.00 -21.79 -7.81
C LYS A 45 2.01 -22.50 -6.91
N LYS A 46 1.81 -23.79 -6.66
CA LYS A 46 2.84 -24.63 -6.04
C LYS A 46 4.03 -24.59 -6.99
N ALA A 47 5.18 -24.09 -6.52
CA ALA A 47 6.43 -24.41 -7.17
C ALA A 47 6.45 -25.93 -7.33
N LYS A 48 6.60 -26.43 -8.56
CA LYS A 48 6.72 -27.86 -8.83
C LYS A 48 8.00 -28.36 -8.16
N SER A 49 7.94 -28.68 -6.87
CA SER A 49 8.95 -29.50 -6.25
C SER A 49 8.69 -30.92 -6.74
N ASN A 50 9.40 -31.30 -7.80
CA ASN A 50 9.60 -32.71 -8.11
C ASN A 50 10.40 -33.35 -6.97
N LYS A 51 9.71 -33.75 -5.90
CA LYS A 51 10.18 -34.77 -4.97
C LYS A 51 8.98 -35.62 -4.57
N LYS A 52 8.82 -36.72 -5.29
CA LYS A 52 8.22 -37.93 -4.73
C LYS A 52 9.15 -38.34 -3.60
N ASP A 53 8.76 -38.11 -2.36
CA ASP A 53 9.26 -38.89 -1.23
C ASP A 53 8.17 -39.00 -0.16
N ASN A 54 7.95 -40.24 0.23
CA ASN A 54 6.88 -40.72 1.09
C ASN A 54 6.99 -40.13 2.51
N ILE A 55 6.06 -39.25 2.90
CA ILE A 55 5.92 -38.85 4.29
C ILE A 55 5.03 -39.88 5.01
N LYS A 56 5.67 -40.93 5.52
CA LYS A 56 5.15 -41.66 6.69
C LYS A 56 5.25 -40.72 7.91
N LYS A 57 4.16 -40.65 8.67
CA LYS A 57 4.05 -39.98 9.97
C LYS A 57 5.26 -40.28 10.85
N SER A 58 5.98 -39.23 11.24
CA SER A 58 6.82 -39.23 12.45
C SER A 58 6.58 -37.90 13.17
N ILE A 59 5.78 -37.98 14.21
CA ILE A 59 5.68 -36.99 15.29
C ILE A 59 6.90 -37.26 16.19
N ASN A 60 7.62 -36.19 16.55
CA ASN A 60 8.72 -36.10 17.53
C ASN A 60 10.10 -35.78 16.92
N SER A 61 10.39 -34.48 16.81
CA SER A 61 11.58 -33.84 17.38
C SER A 61 11.62 -32.39 16.89
N ALA A 62 11.28 -31.44 17.75
CA ALA A 62 11.51 -30.03 17.45
C ALA A 62 13.02 -29.79 17.30
N PRO A 63 13.51 -29.16 16.21
CA PRO A 63 14.91 -28.80 16.13
C PRO A 63 15.18 -27.63 17.07
N SER A 64 15.89 -27.91 18.17
CA SER A 64 16.44 -26.93 19.11
C SER A 64 17.64 -26.22 18.50
N TYR A 65 17.43 -25.29 17.58
CA TYR A 65 18.45 -24.31 17.17
C TYR A 65 17.77 -22.99 16.79
N MET A 66 17.11 -22.33 17.76
CA MET A 66 16.98 -20.87 17.70
C MET A 66 18.28 -20.30 18.27
N SER A 67 19.26 -20.09 17.40
CA SER A 67 20.37 -19.20 17.70
C SER A 67 19.78 -17.84 18.08
N SER A 68 20.11 -17.35 19.27
CA SER A 68 19.71 -16.02 19.74
C SER A 68 20.09 -14.97 18.69
N ILE A 69 19.11 -14.43 17.99
CA ILE A 69 19.32 -13.31 17.07
C ILE A 69 19.73 -12.12 17.93
N GLN A 70 21.01 -11.75 17.90
CA GLN A 70 21.49 -10.54 18.55
C GLN A 70 20.88 -9.33 17.84
N TYR A 71 20.02 -8.62 18.55
CA TYR A 71 19.38 -7.40 18.06
C TYR A 71 20.43 -6.29 17.97
N LYS A 72 20.84 -5.95 16.75
CA LYS A 72 21.63 -4.75 16.48
C LYS A 72 20.71 -3.53 16.42
N SER A 73 21.15 -2.44 17.02
CA SER A 73 20.49 -1.13 16.98
C SER A 73 20.38 -0.64 15.54
N ILE A 74 19.20 -0.10 15.19
CA ILE A 74 18.84 0.41 13.86
C ILE A 74 19.78 1.55 13.36
N SER A 75 20.61 2.10 14.25
CA SER A 75 21.68 3.05 13.87
C SER A 75 22.77 2.44 12.96
N GLU A 76 22.91 1.11 12.90
CA GLU A 76 23.88 0.43 12.03
C GLU A 76 23.33 0.10 10.62
N ILE A 77 22.06 0.41 10.34
CA ILE A 77 21.34 -0.11 9.16
C ILE A 77 21.52 0.74 7.88
N SER A 78 22.10 1.95 7.97
CA SER A 78 22.16 2.86 6.82
C SER A 78 23.21 2.52 5.74
N SER A 79 24.02 1.47 5.92
CA SER A 79 25.07 1.08 4.96
C SER A 79 25.05 -0.37 4.48
N ASP A 80 24.23 -1.24 5.07
CA ASP A 80 24.20 -2.66 4.72
C ASP A 80 23.03 -3.00 3.78
N ASN A 81 23.37 -3.31 2.51
CA ASN A 81 22.46 -3.83 1.48
C ASN A 81 21.65 -5.07 1.92
N ASN A 82 22.07 -5.74 2.99
CA ASN A 82 21.44 -6.96 3.53
C ASN A 82 20.19 -6.71 4.39
N SER A 83 19.78 -5.46 4.61
CA SER A 83 18.63 -5.11 5.46
C SER A 83 17.34 -4.80 4.68
N SER A 84 17.43 -4.77 3.35
CA SER A 84 16.32 -4.41 2.46
C SER A 84 16.05 -5.46 1.40
N GLN A 85 14.82 -5.50 0.93
CA GLN A 85 14.35 -6.32 -0.18
C GLN A 85 13.58 -5.46 -1.18
N ILE A 86 13.53 -5.90 -2.43
CA ILE A 86 12.63 -5.32 -3.42
C ILE A 86 11.41 -6.24 -3.54
N ILE A 87 10.23 -5.65 -3.38
CA ILE A 87 8.97 -6.34 -3.56
C ILE A 87 8.47 -6.03 -4.95
N TYR A 88 8.01 -7.07 -5.64
CA TYR A 88 7.46 -6.98 -6.98
C TYR A 88 6.02 -7.47 -6.98
N GLU A 89 5.15 -6.74 -7.67
CA GLU A 89 3.81 -7.18 -7.98
C GLU A 89 3.46 -6.86 -9.42
N THR A 90 2.64 -7.73 -10.03
CA THR A 90 2.14 -7.51 -11.38
C THR A 90 0.67 -7.17 -11.34
N VAL A 91 0.31 -6.02 -11.88
CA VAL A 91 -1.08 -5.57 -12.00
C VAL A 91 -1.29 -5.09 -13.42
N LYS A 92 -2.31 -5.62 -14.10
CA LYS A 92 -2.49 -5.43 -15.55
C LYS A 92 -1.24 -5.92 -16.31
N ASN A 93 -0.65 -5.05 -17.12
CA ASN A 93 0.61 -5.24 -17.83
C ASN A 93 1.73 -4.36 -17.24
N TYR A 94 1.70 -4.12 -15.93
CA TYR A 94 2.75 -3.37 -15.23
C TYR A 94 3.35 -4.23 -14.13
N GLN A 95 4.67 -4.16 -14.01
CA GLN A 95 5.43 -4.57 -12.84
C GLN A 95 5.61 -3.36 -11.94
N ILE A 96 5.06 -3.44 -10.73
CA ILE A 96 5.19 -2.48 -9.65
C ILE A 96 6.31 -2.98 -8.75
N SER A 97 7.31 -2.14 -8.46
CA SER A 97 8.35 -2.47 -7.50
C SER A 97 8.51 -1.40 -6.43
N LEU A 98 8.80 -1.84 -5.21
CA LEU A 98 9.03 -0.98 -4.05
C LEU A 98 10.12 -1.59 -3.17
N LYS A 99 11.00 -0.75 -2.60
CA LYS A 99 12.01 -1.18 -1.64
C LYS A 99 11.38 -1.29 -0.24
N ALA A 100 11.60 -2.36 0.48
CA ALA A 100 11.10 -2.56 1.84
C ALA A 100 12.21 -3.08 2.75
N LEU A 101 12.10 -2.85 4.05
CA LEU A 101 13.00 -3.50 5.00
C LEU A 101 12.61 -4.97 5.17
N LEU A 102 13.60 -5.85 5.39
CA LEU A 102 13.36 -7.29 5.56
C LEU A 102 12.53 -7.62 6.80
N ASN A 103 12.66 -6.81 7.85
CA ASN A 103 11.95 -6.98 9.12
C ASN A 103 10.49 -6.49 9.06
N TRP A 104 10.08 -5.77 8.01
CA TRP A 104 8.70 -5.32 7.87
C TRP A 104 7.78 -6.48 7.53
N LYS A 105 6.68 -6.60 8.27
CA LYS A 105 5.61 -7.54 7.93
C LYS A 105 4.83 -6.98 6.75
N ILE A 106 4.66 -7.79 5.70
CA ILE A 106 4.05 -7.37 4.44
C ILE A 106 2.72 -8.08 4.27
N PHE A 107 1.68 -7.29 4.00
CA PHE A 107 0.36 -7.76 3.60
C PHE A 107 0.05 -7.17 2.25
N LYS A 108 -0.30 -8.02 1.28
CA LYS A 108 -0.62 -7.58 -0.07
C LYS A 108 -1.91 -8.21 -0.55
N LYS A 109 -2.70 -7.44 -1.30
CA LYS A 109 -3.95 -7.90 -1.89
C LYS A 109 -4.19 -7.20 -3.22
N VAL A 110 -4.27 -8.00 -4.27
CA VAL A 110 -4.75 -7.57 -5.58
C VAL A 110 -6.26 -7.79 -5.60
N TYR A 111 -7.05 -6.74 -5.72
CA TYR A 111 -8.51 -6.87 -5.74
C TYR A 111 -9.04 -7.10 -7.16
N ASP A 112 -8.40 -6.47 -8.13
CA ASP A 112 -8.67 -6.63 -9.56
C ASP A 112 -7.40 -6.26 -10.36
N ASN A 113 -7.50 -6.28 -11.69
CA ASN A 113 -6.39 -5.92 -12.58
C ASN A 113 -6.07 -4.42 -12.61
N LYS A 114 -6.62 -3.60 -11.71
CA LYS A 114 -6.43 -2.14 -11.65
C LYS A 114 -6.10 -1.65 -10.24
N PHE A 115 -6.25 -2.49 -9.22
CA PHE A 115 -6.10 -2.11 -7.83
C PHE A 115 -5.23 -3.10 -7.03
N LEU A 116 -4.12 -2.58 -6.53
CA LEU A 116 -3.22 -3.29 -5.62
C LEU A 116 -3.13 -2.54 -4.29
N HIS A 117 -3.36 -3.28 -3.22
CA HIS A 117 -3.16 -2.81 -1.86
C HIS A 117 -1.92 -3.47 -1.27
N ILE A 118 -1.02 -2.68 -0.70
CA ILE A 118 0.13 -3.14 0.07
C ILE A 118 0.12 -2.47 1.44
N ARG A 119 0.37 -3.25 2.50
CA ARG A 119 0.55 -2.77 3.85
C ARG A 119 1.84 -3.32 4.44
N PHE A 120 2.63 -2.43 5.03
CA PHE A 120 3.81 -2.74 5.82
C PHE A 120 3.54 -2.43 7.29
N LEU A 121 3.98 -3.32 8.16
CA LEU A 121 3.91 -3.14 9.60
C LEU A 121 5.29 -3.38 10.21
N ASP A 122 5.70 -2.45 11.05
CA ASP A 122 6.84 -2.55 11.95
C ASP A 122 6.41 -2.12 13.37
N SER A 123 7.29 -2.31 14.33
CA SER A 123 7.17 -1.81 15.70
C SER A 123 6.99 -0.29 15.77
N ASP A 124 7.56 0.48 14.84
CA ASP A 124 7.55 1.95 14.87
C ASP A 124 6.72 2.61 13.76
N ILE A 125 6.30 1.85 12.73
CA ILE A 125 5.50 2.36 11.63
C ILE A 125 4.34 1.43 11.20
N SER A 126 3.31 2.03 10.59
CA SER A 126 2.31 1.32 9.77
C SER A 126 2.13 2.06 8.46
N LEU A 127 2.59 1.48 7.36
CA LEU A 127 2.45 2.05 6.02
C LEU A 127 1.38 1.30 5.24
N LYS A 128 0.38 2.02 4.75
CA LYS A 128 -0.63 1.52 3.81
C LYS A 128 -0.44 2.23 2.46
N ILE A 129 -0.48 1.48 1.37
CA ILE A 129 -0.35 1.96 0.00
C ILE A 129 -1.45 1.33 -0.87
N ASP A 130 -2.15 2.17 -1.61
CA ASP A 130 -3.17 1.79 -2.59
C ASP A 130 -2.69 2.25 -3.98
N PHE A 131 -2.43 1.30 -4.88
CA PHE A 131 -2.07 1.54 -6.29
C PHE A 131 -3.33 1.41 -7.14
N ILE A 132 -3.69 2.47 -7.85
CA ILE A 132 -4.91 2.57 -8.65
C ILE A 132 -4.52 2.90 -10.10
N TYR A 133 -4.89 2.04 -11.04
CA TYR A 133 -4.81 2.32 -12.47
C TYR A 133 -6.06 3.09 -12.91
N PRO A 134 -5.97 4.39 -13.23
CA PRO A 134 -7.12 5.26 -13.42
C PRO A 134 -7.65 5.25 -14.88
N ASP A 135 -7.42 4.17 -15.62
CA ASP A 135 -7.86 4.00 -17.02
C ASP A 135 -7.53 5.19 -17.94
N ASN A 136 -6.28 5.63 -17.90
CA ASN A 136 -5.75 6.76 -18.68
C ASN A 136 -6.31 8.14 -18.28
N LYS A 137 -7.08 8.25 -17.19
CA LYS A 137 -7.38 9.56 -16.60
C LYS A 137 -6.06 10.23 -16.18
N GLN A 138 -5.84 11.43 -16.70
CA GLN A 138 -4.82 12.34 -16.22
C GLN A 138 -5.37 13.14 -15.05
N PHE A 139 -4.50 13.55 -14.13
CA PHE A 139 -4.86 14.40 -13.01
C PHE A 139 -4.06 15.69 -13.07
N THR A 140 -4.77 16.81 -13.00
CA THR A 140 -4.15 18.10 -12.74
C THR A 140 -3.57 18.13 -11.33
N GLU A 141 -2.61 19.03 -11.07
CA GLU A 141 -2.09 19.21 -9.72
C GLU A 141 -3.20 19.56 -8.72
N GLN A 142 -4.14 20.43 -9.13
CA GLN A 142 -5.26 20.85 -8.30
C GLN A 142 -6.16 19.65 -7.93
N GLU A 143 -6.47 18.76 -8.87
CA GLU A 143 -7.22 17.53 -8.56
C GLU A 143 -6.46 16.63 -7.56
N LEU A 144 -5.13 16.53 -7.67
CA LEU A 144 -4.33 15.76 -6.72
C LEU A 144 -4.34 16.41 -5.32
N ILE A 145 -4.29 17.74 -5.25
CA ILE A 145 -4.41 18.50 -3.99
C ILE A 145 -5.77 18.24 -3.36
N GLU A 146 -6.86 18.35 -4.12
CA GLU A 146 -8.22 18.15 -3.63
C GLU A 146 -8.43 16.72 -3.12
N LEU A 147 -7.93 15.72 -3.84
CA LEU A 147 -7.97 14.33 -3.39
C LEU A 147 -7.20 14.13 -2.08
N LEU A 148 -6.03 14.75 -1.94
CA LEU A 148 -5.23 14.65 -0.73
C LEU A 148 -5.97 15.32 0.44
N GLN A 149 -6.48 16.53 0.22
CA GLN A 149 -7.23 17.29 1.21
C GLN A 149 -8.46 16.51 1.69
N LEU A 150 -9.23 15.94 0.77
CA LEU A 150 -10.38 15.08 1.08
C LEU A 150 -9.94 13.90 1.95
N SER A 151 -8.88 13.18 1.57
CA SER A 151 -8.40 11.99 2.28
C SER A 151 -7.76 12.28 3.65
N ALA A 152 -7.21 13.49 3.82
CA ALA A 152 -6.52 13.93 5.03
C ALA A 152 -7.45 14.70 6.00
N SER A 153 -8.57 15.25 5.52
CA SER A 153 -9.54 16.06 6.28
C SER A 153 -9.94 15.44 7.62
N ARG A 154 -10.16 14.11 7.65
CA ARG A 154 -10.55 13.37 8.87
C ARG A 154 -9.53 13.45 10.02
N TYR A 155 -8.28 13.76 9.71
CA TYR A 155 -7.21 13.86 10.70
C TYR A 155 -7.01 15.27 11.24
N VAL A 156 -7.48 16.29 10.51
CA VAL A 156 -7.23 17.72 10.78
C VAL A 156 -7.83 18.16 12.11
N LYS A 157 -9.11 17.84 12.36
CA LYS A 157 -9.82 18.25 13.59
C LYS A 157 -9.12 17.77 14.86
N GLY A 158 -8.43 16.64 14.79
CA GLY A 158 -7.74 16.04 15.91
C GLY A 158 -6.25 16.41 16.00
N SER A 159 -5.67 17.09 15.00
CA SER A 159 -4.23 17.32 14.93
C SER A 159 -3.81 18.67 15.51
N ARG A 160 -2.51 18.86 15.76
CA ARG A 160 -1.98 20.16 16.23
C ARG A 160 -2.02 21.24 15.16
N GLU A 161 -1.82 20.85 13.91
CA GLU A 161 -1.71 21.78 12.77
C GLU A 161 -3.05 22.47 12.48
N LYS A 162 -4.18 21.81 12.76
CA LYS A 162 -5.56 22.28 12.50
C LYS A 162 -5.84 22.66 11.03
N ALA A 163 -4.87 22.47 10.14
CA ALA A 163 -4.95 22.71 8.71
C ALA A 163 -4.03 21.73 7.98
N ILE A 164 -4.22 21.62 6.66
CA ILE A 164 -3.43 20.75 5.79
C ILE A 164 -2.31 21.56 5.17
N ASN A 165 -1.08 21.31 5.62
CA ASN A 165 0.13 21.88 5.01
C ASN A 165 0.68 20.90 3.97
N LEU A 166 0.77 21.35 2.72
CA LEU A 166 1.14 20.52 1.58
C LEU A 166 2.65 20.60 1.33
N ASN A 167 3.26 19.44 1.08
CA ASN A 167 4.61 19.33 0.53
C ASN A 167 4.53 18.69 -0.85
N ILE A 168 5.01 19.40 -1.86
CA ILE A 168 4.95 18.97 -3.27
C ILE A 168 6.36 18.55 -3.71
N PHE A 169 6.46 17.39 -4.34
CA PHE A 169 7.71 16.84 -4.88
C PHE A 169 7.55 16.55 -6.37
N ASN A 170 8.51 17.03 -7.17
CA ASN A 170 8.62 16.65 -8.57
C ASN A 170 9.42 15.35 -8.67
N LEU A 171 8.85 14.34 -9.32
CA LEU A 171 9.48 13.03 -9.52
C LEU A 171 9.86 12.89 -11.00
N SER A 172 10.82 12.02 -11.30
CA SER A 172 11.30 11.79 -12.68
C SER A 172 10.21 11.42 -13.71
N SER A 173 9.07 10.89 -13.26
CA SER A 173 7.95 10.51 -14.12
C SER A 173 6.59 10.82 -13.47
N GLY A 174 6.53 11.87 -12.65
CA GLY A 174 5.32 12.16 -11.89
C GLY A 174 5.46 13.28 -10.87
N LYS A 175 4.48 13.35 -9.98
CA LYS A 175 4.41 14.30 -8.88
C LYS A 175 3.91 13.61 -7.62
N ALA A 176 4.44 13.99 -6.48
CA ALA A 176 3.93 13.58 -5.17
C ALA A 176 3.48 14.80 -4.39
N ILE A 177 2.36 14.70 -3.70
CA ILE A 177 1.85 15.69 -2.77
C ILE A 177 1.61 14.98 -1.46
N THR A 178 2.14 15.54 -0.37
CA THR A 178 2.04 14.93 0.95
C THR A 178 1.67 15.95 1.99
N THR A 179 1.18 15.47 3.13
CA THR A 179 0.95 16.27 4.32
C THR A 179 1.22 15.41 5.55
N THR A 180 1.76 16.01 6.60
CA THR A 180 2.01 15.34 7.88
C THR A 180 1.23 16.05 8.97
N LEU A 181 0.45 15.29 9.73
CA LEU A 181 -0.40 15.77 10.81
C LEU A 181 0.01 15.08 12.11
N THR A 182 0.16 15.85 13.19
CA THR A 182 0.63 15.34 14.49
C THR A 182 -0.49 15.27 15.53
N ASN A 183 -0.36 14.30 16.43
CA ASN A 183 -1.25 14.03 17.56
C ASN A 183 -2.72 13.91 17.19
N SER A 184 -3.02 13.36 16.01
CA SER A 184 -4.39 13.20 15.56
C SER A 184 -5.12 12.19 16.46
N LYS A 185 -6.15 12.64 17.18
CA LYS A 185 -7.03 11.78 18.02
C LYS A 185 -7.64 10.58 17.27
N ALA A 186 -7.65 10.62 15.93
CA ALA A 186 -8.14 9.53 15.09
C ALA A 186 -7.25 8.26 15.17
N ILE A 187 -6.04 8.36 15.72
CA ILE A 187 -5.10 7.24 15.82
C ILE A 187 -4.50 7.20 17.22
N LYS A 188 -4.66 6.07 17.92
CA LYS A 188 -4.22 5.93 19.31
C LYS A 188 -2.74 5.56 19.44
N ASP A 189 -2.23 4.73 18.52
CA ASP A 189 -0.91 4.11 18.68
C ASP A 189 0.23 4.87 18.01
N TYR A 190 -0.08 5.94 17.28
CA TYR A 190 0.89 6.70 16.49
C TYR A 190 0.69 8.21 16.68
N LYS A 191 1.80 8.91 16.92
CA LYS A 191 1.80 10.37 17.09
C LYS A 191 1.69 11.14 15.77
N MET A 192 1.97 10.51 14.64
CA MET A 192 2.06 11.17 13.35
C MET A 192 1.33 10.40 12.26
N VAL A 193 0.66 11.15 11.39
CA VAL A 193 -0.03 10.65 10.19
C VAL A 193 0.50 11.41 9.00
N THR A 194 1.24 10.72 8.13
CA THR A 194 1.64 11.25 6.84
C THR A 194 0.73 10.67 5.77
N LYS A 195 0.02 11.55 5.08
CA LYS A 195 -0.81 11.24 3.94
C LYS A 195 -0.09 11.68 2.68
N GLY A 196 -0.23 10.91 1.62
CA GLY A 196 0.26 11.37 0.33
C GLY A 196 -0.46 10.75 -0.85
N ILE A 197 -0.38 11.48 -1.94
CA ILE A 197 -0.83 11.10 -3.27
C ILE A 197 0.35 11.25 -4.21
N ILE A 198 0.62 10.19 -4.98
CA ILE A 198 1.66 10.17 -6.00
C ILE A 198 0.97 9.82 -7.31
N PHE A 199 1.12 10.69 -8.31
CA PHE A 199 0.74 10.36 -9.67
C PHE A 199 2.01 10.14 -10.48
N LYS A 200 2.28 8.89 -10.87
CA LYS A 200 3.53 8.48 -11.54
C LYS A 200 3.22 7.49 -12.65
N SER A 201 3.74 7.72 -13.86
CA SER A 201 3.60 6.80 -14.99
C SER A 201 2.15 6.33 -15.25
N ASN A 202 1.18 7.25 -15.17
CA ASN A 202 -0.28 7.00 -15.27
C ASN A 202 -0.90 6.17 -14.13
N TRP A 203 -0.23 5.99 -13.00
CA TRP A 203 -0.80 5.38 -11.80
C TRP A 203 -1.08 6.43 -10.75
N LEU A 204 -2.23 6.33 -10.10
CA LEU A 204 -2.56 7.06 -8.89
C LEU A 204 -2.22 6.18 -7.69
N ILE A 205 -1.31 6.64 -6.84
CA ILE A 205 -0.87 5.92 -5.64
C ILE A 205 -1.25 6.76 -4.44
N GLN A 206 -2.04 6.20 -3.54
CA GLN A 206 -2.40 6.84 -2.28
C GLN A 206 -1.71 6.11 -1.14
N PHE A 207 -1.16 6.85 -0.19
CA PHE A 207 -0.55 6.22 0.98
C PHE A 207 -0.93 6.90 2.29
N THR A 208 -0.83 6.10 3.36
CA THR A 208 -0.96 6.54 4.75
C THR A 208 0.17 5.90 5.54
N LEU A 209 1.09 6.72 6.01
CA LEU A 209 2.22 6.32 6.86
C LEU A 209 1.94 6.81 8.27
N LEU A 210 1.79 5.87 9.19
CA LEU A 210 1.66 6.13 10.62
C LEU A 210 3.03 5.92 11.26
N SER A 211 3.44 6.85 12.13
CA SER A 211 4.71 6.74 12.85
C SER A 211 4.66 7.50 14.17
N ASN A 212 5.62 7.24 15.06
CA ASN A 212 5.81 8.05 16.25
C ASN A 212 6.74 9.25 16.03
N TYR A 213 7.64 9.16 15.04
CA TYR A 213 8.64 10.18 14.75
C TYR A 213 8.96 10.23 13.25
N THR A 214 8.93 11.43 12.65
CA THR A 214 9.33 11.64 11.25
C THR A 214 10.85 11.54 11.03
N ASN A 215 11.64 11.57 12.10
CA ASN A 215 13.09 11.43 12.02
C ASN A 215 13.57 9.98 12.18
N SER A 216 12.67 9.01 12.44
CA SER A 216 13.03 7.60 12.57
C SER A 216 13.54 7.03 11.24
N ASN A 217 14.42 6.03 11.31
CA ASN A 217 14.98 5.40 10.11
C ASN A 217 13.88 4.70 9.29
N SER A 218 12.93 4.02 9.94
CA SER A 218 11.79 3.40 9.24
C SER A 218 10.92 4.42 8.52
N TYR A 219 10.65 5.58 9.14
CA TYR A 219 9.90 6.65 8.48
C TYR A 219 10.66 7.19 7.26
N LYS A 220 11.94 7.54 7.43
CA LYS A 220 12.77 8.06 6.32
C LYS A 220 12.87 7.05 5.18
N PHE A 221 13.08 5.78 5.51
CA PHE A 221 13.13 4.70 4.53
C PHE A 221 11.79 4.51 3.82
N ALA A 222 10.66 4.55 4.54
CA ALA A 222 9.33 4.48 3.93
C ALA A 222 9.11 5.61 2.91
N MET A 223 9.45 6.83 3.29
CA MET A 223 9.32 8.01 2.43
C MET A 223 10.26 7.94 1.22
N ASP A 224 11.52 7.59 1.41
CA ASP A 224 12.48 7.41 0.31
C ASP A 224 12.06 6.27 -0.63
N SER A 225 11.51 5.19 -0.08
CA SER A 225 11.01 4.10 -0.90
C SER A 225 9.84 4.54 -1.79
N LEU A 226 8.89 5.30 -1.24
CA LEU A 226 7.73 5.82 -1.98
C LEU A 226 8.10 6.89 -3.01
N LEU A 227 8.99 7.81 -2.66
CA LEU A 227 9.31 8.99 -3.47
C LEU A 227 10.42 8.71 -4.50
N THR A 228 11.40 7.88 -4.15
CA THR A 228 12.61 7.67 -4.96
C THR A 228 12.65 6.28 -5.59
N ASN A 229 12.37 5.22 -4.81
CA ASN A 229 12.63 3.83 -5.25
C ASN A 229 11.41 3.11 -5.84
N LEU A 230 10.23 3.75 -5.84
CA LEU A 230 9.02 3.19 -6.42
C LEU A 230 9.14 3.19 -7.95
N THR A 231 9.04 2.01 -8.57
CA THR A 231 9.07 1.87 -10.02
C THR A 231 7.79 1.23 -10.55
N LEU A 232 7.40 1.66 -11.76
CA LEU A 232 6.23 1.21 -12.50
C LEU A 232 6.68 0.94 -13.93
N ARG A 233 6.94 -0.32 -14.24
CA ARG A 233 7.45 -0.73 -15.55
C ARG A 233 6.37 -1.46 -16.33
N LYS A 234 6.06 -0.99 -17.54
CA LYS A 234 5.19 -1.71 -18.47
C LYS A 234 5.91 -2.98 -18.95
N LEU A 235 5.22 -4.11 -18.90
CA LEU A 235 5.65 -5.41 -19.42
C LEU A 235 5.34 -5.54 -20.90
#